data_AF-A0A952WD75-F1
#
_entry.id   AF-A0A952WD75-F1
#
_cell.length_a   1.000
_cell.length_b   1.000
_cell.length_c   1.000
_cell.angle_alpha   90.00
_cell.angle_beta   90.00
_cell.angle_gamma   90.00
#
_symmetry.space_group_name_H-M   'P 1'
#
loop_
_entity.id
_entity.type
_entity.pdbx_description
1 polymer ?
#
loop_
_entity_poly.entity_id
_entity_poly.type
_entity_poly.pdbx_seq_one_letter_code
_entity_poly.pdbx_strand_id
1 'polypeptide(L)'
;MVRSRVHTIDEGDGGACVETLLTRQHELFGRLDSLSQKQSQLIASDETDRLLRLLNERQDIIDQIARTNSELEPYRGRWDAFLGELPADRRERVKVRLDAVAQLAGVIAQRDEADRRELQTRRDAMAMELSRVATGRGAVAAYGPAKDSPSARFQDREA
;
A
#
# COMPACT_ATOMS: atom_id res chain seq x y z
N MET A 1 26.10 22.61 -33.97
CA MET A 1 25.28 23.73 -33.46
C MET A 1 23.86 23.23 -33.25
N VAL A 2 23.56 22.68 -32.07
CA VAL A 2 22.20 22.28 -31.67
C VAL A 2 21.77 23.30 -30.62
N ARG A 3 20.84 24.17 -30.98
CA ARG A 3 20.26 25.14 -30.05
C ARG A 3 19.41 24.38 -29.03
N SER A 4 19.93 24.20 -27.82
CA SER A 4 19.12 23.87 -26.64
C SER A 4 18.03 24.92 -26.47
N ARG A 5 16.78 24.55 -26.77
CA ARG A 5 15.61 25.28 -26.27
C ARG A 5 15.51 24.99 -24.78
N VAL A 6 16.14 25.83 -23.98
CA VAL A 6 15.69 26.05 -22.61
C VAL A 6 14.28 26.62 -22.73
N HIS A 7 13.30 25.85 -22.30
CA HIS A 7 11.93 26.32 -22.16
C HIS A 7 11.93 27.33 -21.01
N THR A 8 12.09 28.61 -21.34
CA THR A 8 11.82 29.70 -20.41
C THR A 8 10.33 29.63 -20.11
N ILE A 9 9.98 29.09 -18.94
CA ILE A 9 8.62 29.12 -18.42
C ILE A 9 8.31 30.59 -18.15
N ASP A 10 7.38 31.15 -18.91
CA ASP A 10 6.86 32.50 -18.77
C ASP A 10 6.28 32.67 -17.35
N GLU A 11 6.62 33.74 -16.64
CA GLU A 11 6.36 33.91 -15.19
C GLU A 11 4.85 33.88 -14.84
N GLY A 12 3.96 34.14 -15.81
CA GLY A 12 2.51 33.99 -15.65
C GLY A 12 1.97 32.55 -15.77
N ASP A 13 2.68 31.68 -16.48
CA ASP A 13 2.24 30.31 -16.84
C ASP A 13 2.58 29.28 -15.74
N GLY A 14 3.73 29.47 -15.07
CA GLY A 14 4.17 28.59 -13.98
C GLY A 14 3.16 28.52 -12.82
N GLY A 15 2.52 29.65 -12.49
CA GLY A 15 1.46 29.72 -11.49
C GLY A 15 0.26 28.82 -11.81
N ALA A 16 -0.22 28.90 -13.06
CA ALA A 16 -1.38 28.11 -13.50
C ALA A 16 -1.03 26.62 -13.62
N CYS A 17 0.21 26.32 -14.03
CA CYS A 17 0.73 24.95 -14.04
C CYS A 17 0.73 24.32 -12.64
N VAL A 18 1.28 25.00 -11.62
CA VAL A 18 1.31 24.48 -10.24
C VAL A 18 -0.09 24.29 -9.65
N GLU A 19 -1.00 25.24 -9.85
CA GLU A 19 -2.39 25.08 -9.38
C GLU A 19 -3.07 23.87 -10.03
N THR A 20 -2.80 23.60 -11.31
CA THR A 20 -3.32 22.43 -12.04
C THR A 20 -2.73 21.13 -11.49
N LEU A 21 -1.41 21.08 -11.27
CA LEU A 21 -0.72 19.92 -10.70
C LEU A 21 -1.22 19.60 -9.29
N LEU A 22 -1.39 20.61 -8.44
CA LEU A 22 -1.94 20.43 -7.10
C LEU A 22 -3.41 20.00 -7.11
N THR A 23 -4.20 20.49 -8.08
CA THR A 23 -5.59 20.03 -8.26
C THR A 23 -5.63 18.55 -8.60
N ARG A 24 -4.82 18.14 -9.58
CA ARG A 24 -4.69 16.73 -9.96
C ARG A 24 -4.21 15.88 -8.79
N GLN A 25 -3.24 16.36 -8.02
CA GLN A 25 -2.74 15.65 -6.84
C GLN A 25 -3.84 15.46 -5.80
N HIS A 26 -4.62 16.51 -5.50
CA HIS A 26 -5.75 16.42 -4.58
C HIS A 26 -6.79 15.38 -5.05
N GLU A 27 -7.13 15.37 -6.34
CA GLU A 27 -8.05 14.36 -6.90
C GLU A 27 -7.51 12.93 -6.78
N LEU A 28 -6.23 12.72 -7.06
CA LEU A 28 -5.57 11.42 -6.93
C LEU A 28 -5.57 10.94 -5.48
N PHE A 29 -5.26 11.81 -4.52
CA PHE A 29 -5.34 11.47 -3.10
C PHE A 29 -6.77 11.19 -2.65
N GLY A 30 -7.77 11.92 -3.15
CA GLY A 30 -9.18 11.63 -2.87
C GLY A 30 -9.63 10.26 -3.40
N ARG A 31 -9.15 9.86 -4.59
CA ARG A 31 -9.37 8.51 -5.13
C ARG A 31 -8.67 7.45 -4.29
N LEU A 32 -7.42 7.70 -3.91
CA LEU A 32 -6.65 6.78 -3.05
C LEU A 32 -7.32 6.60 -1.68
N ASP A 33 -7.84 7.68 -1.09
CA ASP A 33 -8.62 7.61 0.14
C ASP A 33 -9.85 6.71 -0.02
N SER A 34 -10.63 6.92 -1.09
CA SER A 34 -11.79 6.09 -1.39
C SER A 34 -11.44 4.60 -1.56
N LEU A 35 -10.31 4.29 -2.21
CA LEU A 35 -9.82 2.91 -2.35
C LEU A 35 -9.35 2.34 -1.01
N SER A 36 -8.69 3.13 -0.17
CA SER A 36 -8.27 2.65 1.16
C SER A 36 -9.45 2.35 2.08
N GLN A 37 -10.55 3.12 2.01
CA GLN A 37 -11.77 2.78 2.74
C GLN A 37 -12.39 1.46 2.27
N LYS A 38 -12.43 1.23 0.95
CA LYS A 38 -12.89 -0.04 0.36
C LYS A 38 -11.96 -1.20 0.75
N GLN A 39 -10.65 -0.97 0.83
CA GLN A 39 -9.68 -1.97 1.27
C GLN A 39 -10.03 -2.49 2.67
N SER A 40 -10.24 -1.59 3.64
CA SER A 40 -10.62 -1.98 5.00
C SER A 40 -11.91 -2.81 5.02
N GLN A 41 -12.89 -2.50 4.16
CA GLN A 41 -14.12 -3.28 4.02
C GLN A 41 -13.86 -4.69 3.46
N LEU A 42 -13.02 -4.82 2.42
CA LEU A 42 -12.68 -6.10 1.82
C LEU A 42 -11.84 -6.98 2.75
N ILE A 43 -10.97 -6.36 3.56
CA ILE A 43 -10.28 -7.05 4.65
C ILE A 43 -11.32 -7.55 5.64
N ALA A 44 -12.22 -6.70 6.13
CA ALA A 44 -13.28 -7.09 7.05
C ALA A 44 -14.15 -8.26 6.54
N SER A 45 -14.45 -8.31 5.23
CA SER A 45 -15.25 -9.37 4.60
C SER A 45 -14.48 -10.59 4.07
N ASP A 46 -13.15 -10.62 4.22
CA ASP A 46 -12.26 -11.70 3.76
C ASP A 46 -12.30 -11.96 2.23
N GLU A 47 -12.63 -10.93 1.45
CA GLU A 47 -12.78 -11.00 0.00
C GLU A 47 -11.44 -10.86 -0.75
N THR A 48 -10.54 -11.83 -0.54
CA THR A 48 -9.14 -11.80 -0.99
C THR A 48 -8.96 -11.50 -2.49
N ASP A 49 -9.74 -12.11 -3.38
CA ASP A 49 -9.62 -11.88 -4.83
C ASP A 49 -10.02 -10.46 -5.25
N ARG A 50 -10.95 -9.83 -4.52
CA ARG A 50 -11.33 -8.44 -4.75
C ARG A 50 -10.29 -7.50 -4.15
N LEU A 51 -9.75 -7.85 -2.99
CA LEU A 51 -8.67 -7.13 -2.35
C LEU A 51 -7.43 -7.02 -3.26
N LEU A 52 -7.00 -8.12 -3.88
CA LEU A 52 -5.86 -8.11 -4.81
C LEU A 52 -6.09 -7.19 -6.03
N ARG A 53 -7.30 -7.19 -6.58
CA ARG A 53 -7.66 -6.29 -7.68
C ARG A 53 -7.63 -4.82 -7.25
N LEU A 54 -8.14 -4.53 -6.05
CA LEU A 54 -8.12 -3.19 -5.49
C LEU A 54 -6.69 -2.70 -5.24
N LEU A 55 -5.78 -3.57 -4.78
CA LEU A 55 -4.37 -3.23 -4.58
C LEU A 55 -3.68 -2.82 -5.89
N ASN A 56 -4.01 -3.47 -7.02
CA ASN A 56 -3.49 -3.08 -8.33
C ASN A 56 -4.00 -1.68 -8.74
N GLU A 57 -5.30 -1.41 -8.57
CA GLU A 57 -5.87 -0.08 -8.85
C GLU A 57 -5.22 1.01 -7.97
N ARG A 58 -4.90 0.69 -6.71
CA ARG A 58 -4.16 1.59 -5.82
C ARG A 58 -2.75 1.86 -6.34
N GLN A 59 -2.04 0.84 -6.83
CA GLN A 59 -0.70 1.02 -7.38
C GLN A 59 -0.71 1.98 -8.59
N ASP A 60 -1.70 1.86 -9.47
CA ASP A 60 -1.84 2.77 -10.62
C ASP A 60 -2.04 4.23 -10.19
N ILE A 61 -2.76 4.46 -9.09
CA ILE A 61 -2.95 5.81 -8.52
C ILE A 61 -1.67 6.31 -7.85
N ILE A 62 -0.95 5.46 -7.11
CA ILE A 62 0.34 5.81 -6.49
C ILE A 62 1.36 6.20 -7.56
N ASP A 63 1.43 5.45 -8.66
CA ASP A 63 2.31 5.75 -9.79
C ASP A 63 1.98 7.11 -10.43
N GLN A 64 0.69 7.46 -10.52
CA GLN A 64 0.27 8.78 -11.00
C GLN A 64 0.64 9.89 -10.02
N ILE A 65 0.48 9.69 -8.71
CA ILE A 65 0.91 10.63 -7.68
C ILE A 65 2.43 10.86 -7.77
N ALA A 66 3.21 9.79 -7.96
CA ALA A 66 4.65 9.90 -8.13
C ALA A 66 5.04 10.72 -9.37
N ARG A 67 4.36 10.52 -10.49
CA ARG A 67 4.57 11.33 -11.71
C ARG A 67 4.24 12.80 -11.47
N THR A 68 3.09 13.11 -10.87
CA THR A 68 2.70 14.49 -10.54
C THR A 68 3.69 15.14 -9.55
N ASN A 69 4.23 14.40 -8.59
CA ASN A 69 5.29 14.90 -7.71
C ASN A 69 6.57 15.27 -8.48
N SER A 70 6.98 14.43 -9.43
CA SER A 70 8.13 14.73 -10.31
C SER A 70 7.90 15.97 -11.16
N GLU A 71 6.66 16.21 -11.61
CA GLU A 71 6.29 17.44 -12.33
C GLU A 71 6.33 18.69 -11.43
N LEU A 72 6.17 18.53 -10.11
CA LEU A 72 6.27 19.61 -9.12
C LEU A 72 7.72 19.90 -8.68
N GLU A 73 8.67 18.98 -8.86
CA GLU A 73 10.08 19.13 -8.46
C GLU A 73 10.74 20.45 -8.92
N PRO A 74 10.56 20.93 -10.18
CA PRO A 74 11.17 22.18 -10.64
C PRO A 74 10.72 23.43 -9.86
N TYR A 75 9.62 23.33 -9.12
CA TYR A 75 9.10 24.42 -8.30
C TYR A 75 9.54 24.31 -6.85
N ARG A 76 9.86 23.10 -6.35
CA ARG A 76 10.25 22.86 -4.95
C ARG A 76 11.51 23.64 -4.54
N GLY A 77 12.55 23.63 -5.39
CA GLY A 77 13.81 24.33 -5.09
C GLY A 77 13.68 25.86 -5.03
N ARG A 78 12.59 26.42 -5.56
CA ARG A 78 12.32 27.86 -5.61
C ARG A 78 10.95 28.22 -5.00
N TRP A 79 10.44 27.37 -4.11
CA TRP A 79 9.06 27.42 -3.67
C TRP A 79 8.68 28.75 -3.01
N ASP A 80 9.54 29.27 -2.12
CA ASP A 80 9.29 30.53 -1.43
C ASP A 80 9.32 31.74 -2.38
N ALA A 81 10.26 31.76 -3.33
CA ALA A 81 10.35 32.81 -4.35
C ALA A 81 9.11 32.77 -5.28
N PHE A 82 8.77 31.57 -5.76
CA PHE A 82 7.58 31.35 -6.59
C PHE A 82 6.29 31.77 -5.88
N LEU A 83 6.10 31.38 -4.61
CA LEU A 83 4.95 31.83 -3.83
C LEU A 83 4.98 33.35 -3.61
N GLY A 84 6.15 33.95 -3.43
CA GLY A 84 6.34 35.40 -3.30
C GLY A 84 5.86 36.18 -4.54
N GLU A 85 6.05 35.62 -5.73
CA GLU A 85 5.63 36.20 -7.02
C GLU A 85 4.12 36.06 -7.29
N LEU A 86 3.46 35.07 -6.68
CA LEU A 86 2.02 34.87 -6.85
C LEU A 86 1.18 35.97 -6.18
N PRO A 87 0.08 36.43 -6.82
CA PRO A 87 -0.96 37.20 -6.17
C PRO A 87 -1.49 36.50 -4.90
N ALA A 88 -1.87 37.30 -3.90
CA ALA A 88 -2.21 36.81 -2.56
C ALA A 88 -3.33 35.75 -2.56
N ASP A 89 -4.35 35.92 -3.41
CA ASP A 89 -5.44 34.97 -3.59
C ASP A 89 -4.96 33.63 -4.17
N ARG A 90 -4.04 33.65 -5.14
CA ARG A 90 -3.46 32.43 -5.74
C ARG A 90 -2.58 31.69 -4.74
N ARG A 91 -1.74 32.43 -4.03
CA ARG A 91 -0.88 31.90 -2.96
C ARG A 91 -1.70 31.19 -1.90
N GLU A 92 -2.81 31.78 -1.47
CA GLU A 92 -3.70 31.17 -0.47
C GLU A 92 -4.33 29.88 -1.00
N ARG A 93 -4.84 29.87 -2.24
CA ARG A 93 -5.37 28.64 -2.85
C ARG A 93 -4.35 27.51 -2.95
N VAL A 94 -3.11 27.84 -3.29
CA VAL A 94 -2.00 26.88 -3.34
C VAL A 94 -1.73 26.29 -1.95
N LYS A 95 -1.66 27.13 -0.90
CA LYS A 95 -1.45 26.69 0.48
C LYS A 95 -2.57 25.78 0.98
N VAL A 96 -3.82 26.22 0.85
CA VAL A 96 -5.00 25.43 1.24
C VAL A 96 -5.00 24.05 0.58
N ARG A 97 -4.61 23.99 -0.70
CA ARG A 97 -4.57 22.72 -1.43
C ARG A 97 -3.42 21.81 -1.01
N LEU A 98 -2.25 22.36 -0.71
CA LEU A 98 -1.15 21.59 -0.13
C LEU A 98 -1.53 21.02 1.24
N ASP A 99 -2.16 21.81 2.10
CA ASP A 99 -2.61 21.36 3.41
C ASP A 99 -3.63 20.24 3.27
N ALA A 100 -4.58 20.35 2.35
CA ALA A 100 -5.56 19.31 2.06
C ALA A 100 -4.90 18.00 1.58
N VAL A 101 -3.92 18.08 0.68
CA VAL A 101 -3.15 16.92 0.21
C VAL A 101 -2.38 16.27 1.37
N ALA A 102 -1.72 17.07 2.21
CA ALA A 102 -0.97 16.56 3.35
C ALA A 102 -1.88 15.86 4.38
N GLN A 103 -3.05 16.44 4.64
CA GLN A 103 -4.06 15.82 5.52
C GLN A 103 -4.55 14.48 4.97
N LEU A 104 -4.90 14.42 3.68
CA LEU A 104 -5.34 13.17 3.03
C LEU A 104 -4.24 12.10 3.09
N ALA A 105 -2.99 12.46 2.77
CA ALA A 105 -1.86 11.56 2.84
C ALA A 105 -1.69 10.97 4.26
N GLY A 106 -1.82 11.83 5.29
CA GLY A 106 -1.74 11.41 6.69
C GLY A 106 -2.85 10.44 7.10
N VAL A 107 -4.10 10.70 6.69
CA VAL A 107 -5.24 9.81 6.99
C VAL A 107 -5.09 8.47 6.29
N ILE A 108 -4.70 8.45 5.02
CA ILE A 108 -4.50 7.23 4.23
C ILE A 108 -3.40 6.37 4.86
N ALA A 109 -2.26 6.97 5.21
CA ALA A 109 -1.14 6.24 5.81
C ALA A 109 -1.52 5.58 7.14
N GLN A 110 -2.33 6.25 7.97
CA GLN A 110 -2.83 5.68 9.22
C GLN A 110 -3.76 4.48 8.96
N ARG A 111 -4.66 4.58 7.97
CA ARG A 111 -5.58 3.49 7.61
C ARG A 111 -4.83 2.29 7.04
N ASP A 112 -3.88 2.51 6.15
CA ASP A 112 -3.08 1.44 5.56
C ASP A 112 -2.26 0.69 6.60
N GLU A 113 -1.71 1.38 7.59
CA GLU A 113 -0.98 0.76 8.69
C GLU A 113 -1.92 -0.07 9.59
N ALA A 114 -3.16 0.38 9.82
CA ALA A 114 -4.16 -0.39 10.56
C ALA A 114 -4.55 -1.66 9.80
N ASP A 115 -4.87 -1.54 8.50
CA ASP A 115 -5.19 -2.64 7.60
C ASP A 115 -4.05 -3.68 7.55
N ARG A 116 -2.81 -3.21 7.46
CA ARG A 116 -1.62 -4.08 7.46
C ARG A 116 -1.51 -4.88 8.75
N ARG A 117 -1.77 -4.28 9.92
CA ARG A 117 -1.77 -4.97 11.21
C ARG A 117 -2.89 -6.00 11.31
N GLU A 118 -4.06 -5.70 10.77
CA GLU A 118 -5.18 -6.62 10.76
C GLU A 118 -4.89 -7.86 9.92
N LEU A 119 -4.43 -7.68 8.67
CA LEU A 119 -4.03 -8.77 7.80
C LEU A 119 -2.92 -9.64 8.42
N GLN A 120 -1.94 -9.00 9.05
CA GLN A 120 -0.87 -9.68 9.77
C GLN A 120 -1.40 -10.56 10.91
N THR A 121 -2.33 -10.02 11.72
CA THR A 121 -2.95 -10.74 12.84
C THR A 121 -3.73 -11.96 12.35
N ARG A 122 -4.50 -11.81 11.27
CA ARG A 122 -5.27 -12.91 10.66
C ARG A 122 -4.37 -14.02 10.12
N ARG A 123 -3.30 -13.65 9.41
CA ARG A 123 -2.30 -14.59 8.90
C ARG A 123 -1.71 -15.44 10.02
N ASP A 124 -1.34 -14.80 11.13
CA ASP A 124 -0.74 -15.50 12.28
C ASP A 124 -1.75 -16.43 12.97
N ALA A 125 -3.03 -16.04 13.06
CA ALA A 125 -4.10 -16.92 13.53
C ALA A 125 -4.26 -18.17 12.64
N MET A 126 -4.31 -18.00 11.32
CA MET A 126 -4.39 -19.13 10.38
C MET A 126 -3.17 -20.06 10.48
N ALA A 127 -1.96 -19.50 10.66
CA ALA A 127 -0.75 -20.30 10.85
C ALA A 127 -0.82 -21.17 12.12
N MET A 128 -1.36 -20.63 13.22
CA MET A 128 -1.57 -21.40 14.45
C MET A 128 -2.60 -22.51 14.28
N GLU A 129 -3.70 -22.25 13.56
CA GLU A 129 -4.73 -23.26 13.25
C GLU A 129 -4.15 -24.40 12.40
N LEU A 130 -3.40 -24.06 11.35
CA LEU A 130 -2.72 -25.04 10.50
C LEU A 130 -1.72 -25.89 11.29
N SER A 131 -0.97 -25.28 12.21
CA SER A 131 -0.05 -26.00 13.10
C SER A 131 -0.78 -27.00 13.99
N ARG A 132 -1.90 -26.61 14.61
CA ARG A 132 -2.72 -27.52 15.44
C ARG A 132 -3.27 -28.71 14.64
N VAL A 133 -3.74 -28.47 13.41
CA VAL A 133 -4.21 -29.55 12.52
C VAL A 133 -3.07 -30.52 12.18
N ALA A 134 -1.88 -30.00 11.89
CA ALA A 134 -0.71 -30.84 11.61
C ALA A 134 -0.30 -31.70 12.82
N THR A 135 -0.25 -31.13 14.02
CA THR A 135 0.06 -31.88 15.26
C THR A 135 -1.01 -32.92 15.59
N GLY A 136 -2.30 -32.61 15.38
CA GLY A 136 -3.40 -33.55 15.58
C GLY A 136 -3.30 -34.79 14.67
N ARG A 137 -2.88 -34.63 13.41
CA ARG A 137 -2.62 -35.76 12.51
C ARG A 137 -1.44 -36.63 12.97
N GLY A 138 -0.39 -36.01 13.52
CA GLY A 138 0.73 -36.73 14.12
C GLY A 138 0.32 -37.56 15.34
N ALA A 139 -0.56 -37.02 16.20
CA ALA A 139 -1.09 -37.74 17.35
C ALA A 139 -1.97 -38.93 16.92
N VAL A 140 -2.86 -38.77 15.93
CA VAL A 140 -3.67 -39.88 15.40
C VAL A 140 -2.80 -40.95 14.75
N ALA A 141 -1.71 -40.58 14.07
CA ALA A 141 -0.76 -41.55 13.51
C ALA A 141 0.03 -42.31 14.59
N ALA A 142 0.31 -41.69 15.73
CA ALA A 142 1.02 -42.31 16.85
C ALA A 142 0.15 -43.30 17.67
N TYR A 143 -1.18 -43.13 17.66
CA TYR A 143 -2.14 -44.03 18.32
C TYR A 143 -2.92 -44.92 17.34
N GLY A 144 -2.59 -44.90 16.04
CA GLY A 144 -3.10 -45.85 15.07
C GLY A 144 -2.66 -47.29 15.43
N PRO A 145 -3.47 -48.32 15.11
CA PRO A 145 -3.23 -49.69 15.59
C PRO A 145 -1.80 -50.11 15.24
N ALA A 146 -1.02 -50.41 16.29
CA ALA A 146 0.33 -50.92 16.15
C ALA A 146 0.28 -52.12 15.20
N LYS A 147 0.81 -51.97 13.99
CA LYS A 147 0.99 -53.08 13.06
C LYS A 147 1.87 -54.08 13.80
N ASP A 148 1.30 -55.24 14.10
CA ASP A 148 1.95 -56.37 14.73
C ASP A 148 3.37 -56.52 14.18
N SER A 149 4.34 -56.31 15.07
CA SER A 149 5.73 -56.63 14.79
C SER A 149 5.82 -58.15 14.61
N PRO A 150 6.35 -58.67 13.48
CA PRO A 150 6.49 -60.10 13.30
C PRO A 150 7.38 -60.66 14.41
N SER A 151 6.83 -61.63 15.12
CA SER A 151 7.44 -62.35 16.25
C SER A 151 8.93 -62.60 16.05
N ALA A 152 9.73 -62.16 17.01
CA ALA A 152 11.09 -62.63 17.23
C ALA A 152 11.07 -64.17 17.27
N ARG A 153 11.62 -64.82 16.24
CA ARG A 153 11.92 -66.25 16.25
C ARG A 153 13.03 -66.48 17.27
N PHE A 154 12.65 -66.99 18.43
CA PHE A 154 13.57 -67.68 19.33
C PHE A 154 14.20 -68.84 18.55
N GLN A 155 15.48 -68.70 18.20
CA GLN A 155 16.31 -69.85 17.86
C GLN A 155 16.62 -70.57 19.17
N ASP A 156 15.78 -71.56 19.47
CA ASP A 156 16.02 -72.50 20.55
C ASP A 156 17.12 -73.50 20.15
N ARG A 157 17.86 -73.90 21.18
CA ARG A 157 19.05 -74.77 21.16
C ARG A 157 18.75 -76.15 20.55
N GLU A 158 19.77 -76.76 19.94
CA GLU A 158 20.02 -78.19 20.11
C GLU A 158 21.52 -78.47 20.31
N ALA A 159 21.76 -79.62 20.94
CA ALA A 159 22.89 -80.01 21.79
C ALA A 159 24.14 -80.51 21.06
#